data_AF-A0A1Y1Q0Z7-F1
#
_entry.id   AF-A0A1Y1Q0Z7-F1
#
_cell.length_a   1.000
_cell.length_b   1.000
_cell.length_c   1.000
_cell.angle_alpha   90.00
_cell.angle_beta   90.00
_cell.angle_gamma   90.00
#
_symmetry.space_group_name_H-M   'P 1'
#
loop_
_entity.id
_entity.type
_entity.pdbx_description
1 polymer ?
#
loop_
_entity_poly.entity_id
_entity_poly.type
_entity_poly.pdbx_seq_one_letter_code
_entity_poly.pdbx_strand_id
1 'polypeptide(L)' 'MTNAVLQMTPEELKDMIEILIEQKLMEMFGNLDDGLELQERVYQRLLRQKRAVLAGERGQPFAEVVQQLNLG' A
#
# COMPACT_ATOMS: atom_id res chain seq x y z
N MET A 1 14.11 -20.93 -11.03
CA MET A 1 13.75 -19.51 -11.16
C MET A 1 14.71 -18.71 -10.30
N THR A 2 15.41 -17.73 -10.87
CA THR A 2 16.26 -16.82 -10.12
C THR A 2 15.39 -15.83 -9.37
N ASN A 3 15.40 -15.87 -8.04
CA ASN A 3 14.75 -14.85 -7.22
C ASN A 3 15.59 -13.57 -7.30
N ALA A 4 15.37 -12.75 -8.33
CA ALA A 4 16.14 -11.53 -8.59
C ALA A 4 16.20 -10.59 -7.37
N VAL A 5 15.13 -10.56 -6.56
CA VAL A 5 15.07 -9.81 -5.30
C VAL A 5 16.13 -10.27 -4.29
N LEU A 6 16.45 -11.57 -4.24
CA LEU A 6 17.46 -12.12 -3.33
C LEU A 6 18.90 -11.82 -3.77
N GLN A 7 19.09 -11.32 -4.98
CA GLN A 7 20.40 -10.94 -5.52
C GLN A 7 20.67 -9.44 -5.41
N MET A 8 19.69 -8.66 -4.94
CA MET A 8 19.83 -7.22 -4.75
C MET A 8 20.65 -6.91 -3.50
N THR A 9 21.44 -5.85 -3.56
CA THR A 9 22.03 -5.26 -2.35
C THR A 9 20.93 -4.58 -1.50
N PRO A 10 21.19 -4.36 -0.21
CA PRO A 10 20.28 -3.57 0.63
C PRO A 10 19.96 -2.19 0.04
N GLU A 11 20.94 -1.54 -0.59
CA GLU A 11 20.79 -0.25 -1.26
C GLU A 11 19.89 -0.34 -2.48
N GLU A 12 20.09 -1.34 -3.35
CA GLU A 12 19.23 -1.54 -4.52
C GLU A 12 17.78 -1.83 -4.13
N LEU A 13 17.58 -2.61 -3.05
CA LEU A 13 16.25 -2.88 -2.52
C LEU A 13 15.60 -1.61 -1.98
N LYS A 14 16.36 -0.78 -1.28
CA LYS A 14 15.88 0.50 -0.73
C LYS A 14 15.49 1.45 -1.86
N ASP A 15 16.31 1.61 -2.89
CA ASP A 15 16.03 2.48 -4.03
C ASP A 15 14.77 2.04 -4.78
N MET A 16 14.61 0.73 -4.98
CA MET A 16 13.39 0.18 -5.56
C MET A 16 12.14 0.51 -4.73
N ILE A 17 12.23 0.40 -3.39
CA ILE A 17 11.13 0.75 -2.49
C ILE A 17 10.82 2.25 -2.55
N GLU A 18 11.83 3.11 -2.58
CA GLU A 18 11.64 4.58 -2.67
C GLU A 18 10.89 4.96 -3.94
N ILE A 19 11.29 4.42 -5.10
CA ILE A 19 10.61 4.65 -6.38
C ILE A 19 9.16 4.18 -6.34
N LEU A 20 8.90 2.99 -5.78
CA LEU A 20 7.55 2.45 -5.67
C LEU A 20 6.67 3.29 -4.75
N ILE A 21 7.22 3.81 -3.65
CA ILE A 21 6.52 4.72 -2.74
C ILE A 21 6.18 6.02 -3.47
N GLU A 22 7.13 6.65 -4.15
CA GLU A 22 6.90 7.90 -4.89
C GLU A 22 5.81 7.74 -5.95
N GLN A 23 5.89 6.67 -6.76
CA GLN A 23 4.84 6.33 -7.72
C GLN A 23 3.49 6.14 -7.03
N LYS A 24 3.46 5.47 -5.88
CA LYS A 24 2.21 5.23 -5.17
C LYS A 24 1.62 6.50 -4.59
N LEU A 25 2.46 7.41 -4.13
CA LEU A 25 2.04 8.73 -3.63
C LEU A 25 1.48 9.56 -4.78
N MET A 26 2.11 9.60 -5.95
CA MET A 26 1.58 10.27 -7.16
C MET A 26 0.30 9.61 -7.70
N GLU A 27 0.12 8.32 -7.47
CA GLU A 27 -1.14 7.63 -7.74
C GLU A 27 -2.24 7.95 -6.73
N MET A 28 -1.89 8.43 -5.53
CA MET A 28 -2.85 8.72 -4.46
C MET A 28 -3.22 10.19 -4.42
N PHE A 29 -2.22 11.04 -4.58
CA PHE A 29 -2.30 12.49 -4.61
C PHE A 29 -2.14 12.93 -6.06
N GLY A 30 -2.99 13.83 -6.52
CA GLY A 30 -2.91 14.45 -7.83
C GLY A 30 -1.62 15.26 -8.00
N ASN A 31 -1.51 15.97 -9.11
CA ASN A 31 -0.32 16.77 -9.40
C ASN A 31 -0.05 17.78 -8.28
N LEU A 32 1.20 17.85 -7.81
CA LEU A 32 1.64 18.76 -6.75
C LEU A 32 1.40 20.24 -7.11
N ASP A 33 1.45 20.57 -8.41
CA ASP A 33 1.27 21.93 -8.91
C ASP A 33 -0.18 22.44 -8.78
N ASP A 34 -1.16 21.53 -8.80
CA ASP A 34 -2.59 21.86 -8.70
C ASP A 34 -3.11 21.77 -7.24
N GLY A 35 -2.21 21.51 -6.29
CA GLY A 35 -2.53 21.17 -4.90
C GLY A 35 -2.60 19.66 -4.68
N LEU A 36 -2.27 19.20 -3.47
CA LEU A 36 -2.33 17.79 -3.08
C LEU A 36 -3.79 17.29 -3.00
N GLU A 37 -4.47 17.23 -4.14
CA GLU A 37 -5.83 16.72 -4.24
C GLU A 37 -5.81 15.20 -4.21
N LEU A 38 -6.52 14.61 -3.25
CA LEU A 38 -6.62 13.16 -3.19
C LEU A 38 -7.41 12.67 -4.42
N GLN A 39 -6.87 11.71 -5.17
CA GLN A 39 -7.59 11.15 -6.31
C GLN A 39 -8.95 10.57 -5.86
N GLU A 40 -10.00 10.83 -6.63
CA GLU A 40 -11.37 10.44 -6.31
C GLU A 40 -11.49 8.94 -5.96
N ARG A 41 -10.76 8.08 -6.68
CA ARG A 41 -10.71 6.63 -6.40
C ARG A 41 -10.20 6.30 -4.98
N VAL A 42 -9.23 7.08 -4.49
CA VAL A 42 -8.63 6.89 -3.16
C VAL A 42 -9.55 7.49 -2.11
N TYR A 43 -10.13 8.66 -2.36
CA TYR A 43 -11.15 9.26 -1.50
C TYR A 43 -12.33 8.30 -1.26
N GLN A 44 -12.89 7.73 -2.32
CA GLN A 44 -13.99 6.78 -2.23
C GLN A 44 -13.60 5.50 -1.46
N ARG A 45 -12.38 5.01 -1.64
CA ARG A 45 -11.87 3.85 -0.87
C ARG A 45 -11.77 4.17 0.62
N LEU A 46 -11.18 5.31 0.97
CA LEU A 46 -11.06 5.75 2.37
C LEU A 46 -12.43 5.98 3.00
N LEU A 47 -13.40 6.54 2.26
CA LEU A 47 -14.76 6.74 2.74
C LEU A 47 -15.45 5.40 3.05
N ARG A 48 -15.29 4.39 2.18
CA ARG A 48 -15.78 3.03 2.44
C ARG A 48 -15.14 2.42 3.69
N GLN A 49 -13.81 2.53 3.82
CA GLN A 49 -13.10 2.02 4.99
C GLN A 49 -13.54 2.71 6.29
N LYS A 50 -13.70 4.04 6.27
CA LYS A 50 -14.21 4.80 7.42
C LYS A 50 -15.59 4.31 7.85
N ARG A 51 -16.50 4.06 6.89
CA ARG A 51 -17.84 3.52 7.17
C ARG A 51 -17.78 2.12 7.75
N ALA A 52 -16.96 1.23 7.19
CA ALA A 52 -16.75 -0.12 7.71
C ALA A 52 -16.26 -0.09 9.17
N VAL A 53 -15.26 0.74 9.46
CA VAL A 53 -14.73 0.92 10.82
C VAL A 53 -15.80 1.46 11.78
N LEU A 54 -16.61 2.42 11.36
CA LEU A 54 -17.73 2.93 12.17
C LEU A 54 -18.82 1.87 12.40
N ALA A 55 -19.05 0.98 11.44
CA ALA A 55 -19.97 -0.16 11.57
C ALA A 55 -19.41 -1.29 12.46
N GLY A 56 -18.20 -1.12 13.01
CA GLY A 56 -17.54 -2.13 13.84
C GLY A 56 -16.77 -3.19 13.04
N GLU A 57 -16.78 -3.11 11.71
CA GLU A 57 -15.94 -3.97 10.88
C GLU A 57 -14.47 -3.61 11.16
N ARG A 58 -13.70 -4.62 11.55
CA ARG A 58 -12.25 -4.53 11.75
C ARG A 58 -11.58 -5.41 10.71
N GLY A 59 -10.35 -5.07 10.37
CA GLY A 59 -9.53 -5.96 9.54
C GLY A 59 -9.31 -7.31 10.23
N GLN A 60 -8.80 -8.27 9.47
CA GLN A 60 -8.45 -9.58 10.03
C GLN A 60 -7.21 -9.45 10.93
N PRO A 61 -7.20 -10.13 12.10
CA PRO A 61 -6.00 -10.28 12.90
C PRO A 61 -4.83 -10.82 12.07
N PHE A 62 -3.63 -10.29 12.29
CA PHE A 62 -2.41 -10.70 11.58
C PHE A 62 -2.20 -12.23 11.61
N ALA A 63 -2.47 -12.86 12.76
CA ALA A 63 -2.36 -14.32 12.91
C ALA A 63 -3.28 -15.10 11.94
N GLU A 64 -4.50 -14.62 11.70
CA GLU A 64 -5.43 -15.25 10.75
C GLU A 64 -4.94 -15.10 9.31
N VAL A 65 -4.38 -13.94 8.96
CA VAL A 65 -3.81 -13.68 7.62
C VAL A 65 -2.59 -14.56 7.36
N VAL A 66 -1.69 -14.71 8.34
CA VAL A 66 -0.52 -15.60 8.25
C VAL A 66 -0.94 -17.05 8.01
N GLN A 67 -1.97 -17.52 8.73
CA GLN A 67 -2.51 -18.87 8.56
C GLN A 67 -3.17 -19.05 7.18
N GLN A 68 -3.98 -18.09 6.73
CA GLN A 68 -4.65 -18.16 5.42
C GLN A 68 -3.68 -18.18 4.24
N LEU A 69 -2.59 -17.41 4.36
CA LEU A 69 -1.60 -17.27 3.30
C LEU A 69 -0.47 -18.32 3.40
N ASN A 70 -0.53 -19.25 4.36
CA ASN A 70 0.51 -20.24 4.63
C ASN A 70 1.92 -19.60 4.73
N LEU A 71 2.01 -18.47 5.42
CA LEU A 71 3.27 -17.74 5.63
C LEU A 71 4.03 -18.19 6.89
N GLY A 72 3.85 -19.45 7.29
CA GLY A 72 4.44 -20.08 8.47
C GLY A 72 5.31 -21.27 8.13
#